data_AF-A0A6L9YVT2-F1
#
_entry.id   AF-A0A6L9YVT2-F1
#
_cell.length_a   1.000
_cell.length_b   1.000
_cell.length_c   1.000
_cell.angle_alpha   90.00
_cell.angle_beta   90.00
_cell.angle_gamma   90.00
#
_symmetry.space_group_name_H-M   'P 1'
#
loop_
_entity.id
_entity.type
_entity.pdbx_description
1 polymer ?
#
loop_
_entity_poly.entity_id
_entity_poly.type
_entity_poly.pdbx_seq_one_letter_code
_entity_poly.pdbx_strand_id
1 'polypeptide(L)'
;MGKSHVSLVLGLTATAAVWTPLPAQAATFDYSRVENITARPIDSDHVLNFFGDPSENEGFTAFFNLDFTASDVGHIEISKNAPGNIAPYYTTGRQASPEEPDSGSTRSASLNDVTGFSNFFSYLSDNSISLSTIGLGYGQKSDRDFRATWNLGEDKQGQDWFASPDSNLEERIYRANPDDVEIFISYEDTKILNFGYTDFYNILDYGDSVENTDDFDIILTDPFTADIVEGLDPFSAGLAQAFLVDIAEAGGGVQVVFEEAGVEDAPLMFGNGFGVLSFPFPFTLRGVAIATVPEPSSVIGIFMLGALGAVARSTKQKKRKSSN
;
A
#
# COMPACT_ATOMS: atom_id res chain seq x y z
N MET A 1 2.83 -9.36 -71.79
CA MET A 1 2.50 -9.64 -70.37
C MET A 1 3.71 -9.30 -69.54
N GLY A 2 3.53 -8.50 -68.49
CA GLY A 2 4.60 -7.98 -67.65
C GLY A 2 4.31 -6.56 -67.15
N LYS A 3 3.17 -6.39 -66.46
CA LYS A 3 2.98 -5.28 -65.50
C LYS A 3 3.52 -5.75 -64.16
N SER A 4 4.20 -4.89 -63.41
CA SER A 4 4.12 -4.77 -61.93
C SER A 4 5.37 -4.04 -61.43
N HIS A 5 5.25 -2.75 -61.13
CA HIS A 5 4.93 -2.15 -59.81
C HIS A 5 6.21 -1.80 -59.03
N VAL A 6 6.49 -0.50 -59.07
CA VAL A 6 7.30 0.23 -58.10
C VAL A 6 6.78 -0.13 -56.70
N SER A 7 7.63 -0.74 -55.87
CA SER A 7 7.35 -0.90 -54.45
C SER A 7 8.13 0.17 -53.70
N LEU A 8 7.37 1.14 -53.19
CA LEU A 8 7.84 2.19 -52.30
C LEU A 8 8.09 1.56 -50.93
N VAL A 9 9.36 1.37 -50.57
CA VAL A 9 9.73 0.96 -49.21
C VAL A 9 9.64 2.20 -48.31
N LEU A 10 8.50 2.37 -47.65
CA LEU A 10 8.36 3.27 -46.51
C LEU A 10 8.92 2.54 -45.28
N GLY A 11 10.11 2.94 -44.85
CA GLY A 11 10.70 2.52 -43.59
C GLY A 11 9.88 3.08 -42.42
N LEU A 12 9.07 2.23 -41.80
CA LEU A 12 8.57 2.46 -40.45
C LEU A 12 9.70 2.11 -39.49
N THR A 13 10.40 3.12 -38.98
CA THR A 13 11.16 3.00 -37.75
C THR A 13 10.16 2.88 -36.60
N ALA A 14 9.84 1.64 -36.22
CA ALA A 14 9.21 1.37 -34.95
C ALA A 14 10.25 1.62 -33.86
N THR A 15 10.16 2.75 -33.18
CA THR A 15 10.86 2.98 -31.92
C THR A 15 10.18 2.07 -30.90
N ALA A 16 10.67 0.84 -30.76
CA ALA A 16 10.35 0.04 -29.59
C ALA A 16 11.00 0.76 -28.40
N ALA A 17 10.19 1.48 -27.63
CA ALA A 17 10.57 1.85 -26.28
C ALA A 17 10.73 0.54 -25.52
N VAL A 18 11.97 0.05 -25.44
CA VAL A 18 12.31 -1.01 -24.50
C VAL A 18 12.20 -0.35 -23.13
N TRP A 19 11.05 -0.55 -22.48
CA TRP A 19 10.89 -0.27 -21.07
C TRP A 19 11.83 -1.23 -20.35
N THR A 20 13.04 -0.76 -20.07
CA THR A 20 13.87 -1.40 -19.07
C THR A 20 13.13 -1.20 -17.74
N PRO A 21 12.77 -2.28 -17.02
CA PRO A 21 12.22 -2.12 -15.69
C PRO A 21 13.22 -1.28 -14.90
N LEU A 22 12.76 -0.14 -14.40
CA LEU A 22 13.51 0.56 -13.37
C LEU A 22 13.58 -0.44 -12.20
N PRO A 23 14.76 -0.73 -11.66
CA PRO A 23 14.85 -1.58 -10.49
C PRO A 23 13.96 -0.94 -9.41
N ALA A 24 13.13 -1.76 -8.76
CA ALA A 24 12.43 -1.38 -7.54
C ALA A 24 13.41 -0.60 -6.67
N GLN A 25 13.03 0.62 -6.28
CA GLN A 25 13.87 1.45 -5.43
C GLN A 25 14.14 0.64 -4.16
N ALA A 26 15.39 0.24 -3.95
CA ALA A 26 15.78 -0.50 -2.75
C ALA A 26 15.36 0.33 -1.53
N ALA A 27 14.89 -0.32 -0.47
CA ALA A 27 14.63 0.33 0.81
C ALA A 27 15.81 1.24 1.17
N THR A 28 15.55 2.52 1.33
CA THR A 28 16.58 3.51 1.66
C THR A 28 16.85 3.54 3.16
N PHE A 29 15.90 3.02 3.95
CA PHE A 29 16.00 2.85 5.39
C PHE A 29 16.54 1.48 5.83
N ASP A 30 17.32 1.43 6.92
CA ASP A 30 17.81 0.20 7.53
C ASP A 30 16.78 -0.42 8.50
N TYR A 31 15.90 -1.25 7.95
CA TYR A 31 14.88 -1.99 8.69
C TYR A 31 15.40 -3.00 9.73
N SER A 32 16.72 -3.24 9.81
CA SER A 32 17.30 -4.07 10.87
C SER A 32 17.30 -3.38 12.24
N ARG A 33 17.13 -2.05 12.27
CA ARG A 33 17.02 -1.25 13.48
C ARG A 33 15.63 -1.27 14.12
N VAL A 34 14.61 -1.70 13.38
CA VAL A 34 13.21 -1.75 13.83
C VAL A 34 13.00 -3.01 14.67
N GLU A 35 12.64 -2.84 15.94
CA GLU A 35 12.60 -3.94 16.89
C GLU A 35 11.18 -4.46 17.17
N ASN A 36 10.19 -3.57 17.20
CA ASN A 36 8.86 -3.89 17.75
C ASN A 36 7.82 -4.19 16.66
N ILE A 37 7.89 -3.49 15.53
CA ILE A 37 7.08 -3.73 14.35
C ILE A 37 7.79 -4.76 13.48
N THR A 38 7.10 -5.84 13.12
CA THR A 38 7.66 -6.95 12.34
C THR A 38 7.41 -6.85 10.84
N ALA A 39 6.47 -5.99 10.42
CA ALA A 39 6.19 -5.74 9.02
C ALA A 39 7.46 -5.19 8.32
N ARG A 40 7.69 -5.61 7.08
CA ARG A 40 8.81 -5.19 6.26
C ARG A 40 8.32 -4.96 4.83
N PRO A 41 8.88 -3.99 4.08
CA PRO A 41 8.62 -3.88 2.66
C PRO A 41 8.98 -5.19 1.96
N ILE A 42 8.07 -5.69 1.14
CA ILE A 42 8.32 -6.83 0.27
C ILE A 42 8.71 -6.28 -1.10
N ASP A 43 9.81 -6.80 -1.65
CA ASP A 43 10.25 -6.46 -3.00
C ASP A 43 9.21 -6.92 -4.02
N SER A 44 8.92 -6.05 -4.99
CA SER A 44 7.96 -6.36 -6.04
C SER A 44 8.31 -5.67 -7.35
N ASP A 45 8.10 -6.41 -8.44
CA ASP A 45 8.12 -5.86 -9.81
C ASP A 45 6.75 -5.27 -10.21
N HIS A 46 5.70 -5.45 -9.38
CA HIS A 46 4.35 -4.92 -9.60
C HIS A 46 4.13 -3.74 -8.65
N VAL A 47 4.27 -2.54 -9.18
CA VAL A 47 4.29 -1.30 -8.41
C VAL A 47 3.38 -0.25 -9.05
N LEU A 48 2.47 0.30 -8.25
CA LEU A 48 1.76 1.54 -8.54
C LEU A 48 2.31 2.64 -7.63
N ASN A 49 2.72 3.76 -8.20
CA ASN A 49 3.16 4.91 -7.44
C ASN A 49 2.05 5.96 -7.41
N PHE A 50 1.78 6.47 -6.22
CA PHE A 50 0.78 7.50 -5.98
C PHE A 50 1.43 8.70 -5.32
N PHE A 51 0.88 9.87 -5.56
CA PHE A 51 1.30 11.09 -4.90
C PHE A 51 0.08 11.94 -4.58
N GLY A 52 -0.09 12.27 -3.30
CA GLY A 52 -1.06 13.25 -2.85
C GLY A 52 -0.40 14.60 -2.62
N ASP A 53 -0.71 15.58 -3.48
CA ASP A 53 -0.25 16.97 -3.34
C ASP A 53 -1.23 17.78 -2.46
N PRO A 54 -0.80 18.32 -1.31
CA PRO A 54 -1.66 19.16 -0.48
C PRO A 54 -2.20 20.41 -1.19
N SER A 55 -1.50 20.91 -2.22
CA SER A 55 -1.96 22.03 -3.03
C SER A 55 -3.10 21.68 -3.99
N GLU A 56 -3.30 20.39 -4.27
CA GLU A 56 -4.40 19.86 -5.10
C GLU A 56 -5.55 19.27 -4.25
N ASN A 57 -5.59 19.59 -2.95
CA ASN A 57 -6.51 18.99 -1.98
C ASN A 57 -6.35 17.47 -1.82
N GLU A 58 -5.17 16.94 -2.05
CA GLU A 58 -4.81 15.56 -1.75
C GLU A 58 -3.87 15.52 -0.53
N GLY A 59 -3.36 14.34 -0.21
CA GLY A 59 -2.53 14.05 0.94
C GLY A 59 -3.21 13.16 1.97
N PHE A 60 -2.55 13.01 3.11
CA PHE A 60 -3.15 12.43 4.30
C PHE A 60 -3.16 13.44 5.44
N THR A 61 -3.99 13.17 6.44
CA THR A 61 -4.04 13.97 7.65
C THR A 61 -3.81 13.13 8.88
N ALA A 62 -3.05 13.70 9.80
CA ALA A 62 -2.91 13.21 11.16
C ALA A 62 -3.52 14.24 12.10
N PHE A 63 -4.33 13.80 13.07
CA PHE A 63 -5.07 14.74 13.91
C PHE A 63 -5.20 14.28 15.35
N PHE A 64 -5.38 15.25 16.23
CA PHE A 64 -5.43 15.05 17.68
C PHE A 64 -6.38 16.04 18.35
N ASN A 65 -6.94 15.64 19.49
CA ASN A 65 -7.87 16.46 20.22
C ASN A 65 -7.16 17.70 20.81
N LEU A 66 -7.79 18.87 20.72
CA LEU A 66 -7.24 20.11 21.31
C LEU A 66 -7.44 20.18 22.84
N ASP A 67 -8.31 19.33 23.39
CA ASP A 67 -8.39 19.10 24.84
C ASP A 67 -7.29 18.11 25.26
N PHE A 68 -6.21 18.65 25.81
CA PHE A 68 -5.07 17.88 26.32
C PHE A 68 -5.37 16.93 27.50
N THR A 69 -6.60 16.92 28.00
CA THR A 69 -7.06 15.95 29.01
C THR A 69 -7.85 14.79 28.41
N ALA A 70 -8.19 14.86 27.11
CA ALA A 70 -8.89 13.80 26.41
C ALA A 70 -7.95 12.62 26.12
N SER A 71 -8.53 11.43 26.02
CA SER A 71 -7.77 10.20 25.73
C SER A 71 -7.25 10.14 24.30
N ASP A 72 -7.76 10.98 23.40
CA ASP A 72 -7.45 11.03 21.97
C ASP A 72 -6.60 12.25 21.57
N VAL A 73 -5.81 12.76 22.52
CA VAL A 73 -4.82 13.84 22.29
C VAL A 73 -3.51 13.32 21.70
N GLY A 74 -3.22 12.02 21.87
CA GLY A 74 -1.92 11.44 21.53
C GLY A 74 -0.88 11.66 22.63
N HIS A 75 0.39 11.42 22.32
CA HIS A 75 1.49 11.53 23.28
C HIS A 75 2.55 12.52 22.82
N ILE A 76 3.40 12.95 23.75
CA ILE A 76 4.60 13.71 23.42
C ILE A 76 5.69 12.75 23.01
N GLU A 77 6.32 13.00 21.86
CA GLU A 77 7.45 12.23 21.37
C GLU A 77 8.59 12.23 22.39
N ILE A 78 9.14 11.05 22.68
CA ILE A 78 10.17 10.87 23.72
C ILE A 78 11.48 10.32 23.19
N SER A 79 11.53 9.98 21.91
CA SER A 79 12.72 9.43 21.27
C SER A 79 13.88 10.41 21.36
N LYS A 80 15.10 9.88 21.37
CA LYS A 80 16.30 10.68 21.26
C LYS A 80 16.22 11.54 20.01
N ASN A 81 16.63 12.80 20.11
CA ASN A 81 16.61 13.80 19.03
C ASN A 81 15.21 14.19 18.53
N ALA A 82 14.14 13.56 19.01
CA ALA A 82 12.79 14.03 18.71
C ALA A 82 12.61 15.47 19.20
N PRO A 83 11.90 16.31 18.43
CA PRO A 83 11.64 17.71 18.79
C PRO A 83 10.73 17.84 20.03
N GLY A 84 10.11 16.75 20.48
CA GLY A 84 9.13 16.74 21.57
C GLY A 84 7.76 17.26 21.12
N ASN A 85 7.41 17.02 19.85
CA ASN A 85 6.11 17.37 19.29
C ASN A 85 5.04 16.38 19.79
N ILE A 86 3.78 16.70 19.49
CA ILE A 86 2.67 15.79 19.71
C ILE A 86 2.67 14.75 18.59
N ALA A 87 2.76 13.48 18.96
CA ALA A 87 2.41 12.34 18.13
C ALA A 87 0.89 12.31 17.93
N PRO A 88 0.35 12.55 16.72
CA PRO A 88 -1.09 12.62 16.52
C PRO A 88 -1.78 11.27 16.78
N TYR A 89 -2.95 11.31 17.43
CA TYR A 89 -3.68 10.12 17.83
C TYR A 89 -4.38 9.40 16.65
N TYR A 90 -4.85 10.15 15.66
CA TYR A 90 -5.56 9.63 14.50
C TYR A 90 -4.78 9.85 13.20
N THR A 91 -5.01 8.98 12.22
CA THR A 91 -4.61 9.16 10.82
C THR A 91 -5.74 8.81 9.86
N THR A 92 -5.85 9.54 8.76
CA THR A 92 -6.82 9.28 7.69
C THR A 92 -6.35 9.91 6.39
N GLY A 93 -6.86 9.42 5.26
CA GLY A 93 -6.75 10.12 4.00
C GLY A 93 -7.47 11.47 4.04
N ARG A 94 -6.97 12.47 3.33
CA ARG A 94 -7.50 13.85 3.42
C ARG A 94 -8.98 13.99 3.03
N GLN A 95 -9.49 13.09 2.19
CA GLN A 95 -10.91 12.99 1.83
C GLN A 95 -11.84 12.61 2.99
N ALA A 96 -11.27 12.11 4.09
CA ALA A 96 -11.96 11.70 5.29
C ALA A 96 -11.58 12.57 6.51
N SER A 97 -10.83 13.66 6.27
CA SER A 97 -10.30 14.59 7.27
C SER A 97 -11.40 15.38 7.99
N PRO A 98 -11.24 15.69 9.29
CA PRO A 98 -12.17 16.54 10.04
C PRO A 98 -11.94 18.05 9.85
N GLU A 99 -11.20 18.47 8.81
CA GLU A 99 -10.91 19.87 8.47
C GLU A 99 -12.16 20.77 8.43
N GLU A 100 -12.05 21.98 8.95
CA GLU A 100 -13.07 23.03 8.76
C GLU A 100 -12.43 24.32 8.21
N PRO A 101 -12.85 24.81 7.03
CA PRO A 101 -13.85 24.22 6.13
C PRO A 101 -13.39 22.87 5.55
N ASP A 102 -14.35 22.05 5.12
CA ASP A 102 -14.10 20.78 4.44
C ASP A 102 -13.11 20.96 3.29
N SER A 103 -12.14 20.04 3.17
CA SER A 103 -11.04 20.12 2.20
C SER A 103 -11.52 19.99 0.75
N GLY A 104 -12.73 19.46 0.52
CA GLY A 104 -13.24 19.11 -0.80
C GLY A 104 -12.49 17.95 -1.46
N SER A 105 -11.61 17.29 -0.70
CA SER A 105 -10.80 16.17 -1.18
C SER A 105 -11.68 14.95 -1.47
N THR A 106 -11.46 14.28 -2.62
CA THR A 106 -12.17 13.03 -2.96
C THR A 106 -11.31 11.78 -2.83
N ARG A 107 -10.00 11.96 -2.64
CA ARG A 107 -8.98 10.90 -2.54
C ARG A 107 -7.78 11.39 -1.75
N SER A 108 -6.98 10.47 -1.23
CA SER A 108 -5.72 10.80 -0.54
C SER A 108 -4.58 11.04 -1.53
N ALA A 109 -4.61 10.37 -2.69
CA ALA A 109 -3.58 10.55 -3.71
C ALA A 109 -4.05 10.11 -5.09
N SER A 110 -3.40 10.65 -6.11
CA SER A 110 -3.57 10.26 -7.51
C SER A 110 -2.41 9.39 -8.01
N LEU A 111 -2.72 8.45 -8.90
CA LEU A 111 -1.73 7.56 -9.52
C LEU A 111 -0.84 8.36 -10.48
N ASN A 112 0.47 8.24 -10.32
CA ASN A 112 1.46 8.97 -11.13
C ASN A 112 2.27 8.05 -12.06
N ASP A 113 2.49 6.79 -11.68
CA ASP A 113 3.33 5.85 -12.42
C ASP A 113 2.92 4.40 -12.18
N VAL A 114 3.15 3.56 -13.19
CA VAL A 114 2.74 2.15 -13.22
C VAL A 114 3.88 1.28 -13.72
N THR A 115 4.30 0.30 -12.92
CA THR A 115 5.32 -0.69 -13.26
C THR A 115 4.78 -2.10 -12.98
N GLY A 116 4.97 -3.05 -13.90
CA GLY A 116 4.58 -4.46 -13.74
C GLY A 116 3.09 -4.77 -13.79
N PHE A 117 2.21 -3.81 -13.51
CA PHE A 117 0.74 -3.93 -13.66
C PHE A 117 0.32 -3.86 -15.13
N SER A 118 0.72 -4.88 -15.91
CA SER A 118 0.61 -4.86 -17.37
C SER A 118 -0.83 -4.94 -17.86
N ASN A 119 -1.71 -5.70 -17.20
CA ASN A 119 -3.10 -5.81 -17.60
C ASN A 119 -3.85 -4.51 -17.29
N PHE A 120 -3.66 -3.99 -16.08
CA PHE A 120 -4.25 -2.72 -15.63
C PHE A 120 -3.80 -1.55 -16.51
N PHE A 121 -2.49 -1.41 -16.73
CA PHE A 121 -1.95 -0.34 -17.57
C PHE A 121 -2.44 -0.43 -19.02
N SER A 122 -2.51 -1.64 -19.59
CA SER A 122 -3.05 -1.84 -20.93
C SER A 122 -4.52 -1.42 -21.01
N TYR A 123 -5.31 -1.76 -19.99
CA TYR A 123 -6.71 -1.35 -19.92
C TYR A 123 -6.86 0.18 -19.87
N LEU A 124 -6.04 0.87 -19.06
CA LEU A 124 -6.01 2.33 -19.00
C LEU A 124 -5.66 2.94 -20.37
N SER A 125 -4.58 2.46 -20.99
CA SER A 125 -4.09 2.94 -22.28
C SER A 125 -5.11 2.73 -23.41
N ASP A 126 -5.66 1.53 -23.53
CA ASP A 126 -6.61 1.18 -24.60
C ASP A 126 -7.91 1.98 -24.51
N ASN A 127 -8.27 2.43 -23.30
CA ASN A 127 -9.46 3.24 -23.05
C ASN A 127 -9.15 4.73 -22.85
N SER A 128 -7.90 5.17 -23.07
CA SER A 128 -7.47 6.57 -22.91
C SER A 128 -7.78 7.17 -21.53
N ILE A 129 -7.66 6.36 -20.47
CA ILE A 129 -7.84 6.78 -19.09
C ILE A 129 -6.54 7.40 -18.58
N SER A 130 -6.60 8.63 -18.06
CA SER A 130 -5.43 9.27 -17.43
C SER A 130 -5.11 8.62 -16.09
N LEU A 131 -3.81 8.42 -15.80
CA LEU A 131 -3.38 7.88 -14.50
C LEU A 131 -3.94 8.71 -13.34
N SER A 132 -3.91 10.04 -13.46
CA SER A 132 -4.42 10.96 -12.43
C SER A 132 -5.92 10.82 -12.10
N THR A 133 -6.69 10.10 -12.92
CA THR A 133 -8.09 9.80 -12.58
C THR A 133 -8.23 8.62 -11.64
N ILE A 134 -7.18 7.82 -11.47
CA ILE A 134 -7.12 6.72 -10.53
C ILE A 134 -6.67 7.25 -9.17
N GLY A 135 -7.53 7.13 -8.17
CA GLY A 135 -7.26 7.61 -6.82
C GLY A 135 -7.05 6.47 -5.82
N LEU A 136 -6.21 6.68 -4.81
CA LEU A 136 -6.27 5.92 -3.56
C LEU A 136 -6.96 6.76 -2.50
N GLY A 137 -7.86 6.15 -1.74
CA GLY A 137 -8.33 6.69 -0.47
C GLY A 137 -8.21 5.69 0.67
N TYR A 138 -8.06 6.20 1.88
CA TYR A 138 -8.28 5.44 3.11
C TYR A 138 -8.94 6.30 4.19
N GLY A 139 -9.75 5.68 5.04
CA GLY A 139 -10.39 6.36 6.17
C GLY A 139 -11.62 5.60 6.66
N GLN A 140 -12.44 6.26 7.47
CA GLN A 140 -13.75 5.75 7.87
C GLN A 140 -14.70 5.60 6.68
N LYS A 141 -15.61 4.63 6.76
CA LYS A 141 -16.74 4.51 5.82
C LYS A 141 -17.63 5.73 5.91
N SER A 142 -18.28 6.08 4.79
CA SER A 142 -18.99 7.36 4.63
C SER A 142 -20.12 7.64 5.63
N ASP A 143 -20.68 6.61 6.26
CA ASP A 143 -21.75 6.73 7.27
C ASP A 143 -21.22 6.72 8.72
N ARG A 144 -19.90 6.75 8.90
CA ARG A 144 -19.22 6.74 10.19
C ARG A 144 -18.67 8.12 10.56
N ASP A 145 -18.48 8.32 11.85
CA ASP A 145 -17.82 9.51 12.40
C ASP A 145 -16.34 9.51 12.03
N PHE A 146 -15.73 10.68 11.82
CA PHE A 146 -14.32 10.79 11.45
C PHE A 146 -13.36 10.20 12.49
N ARG A 147 -13.78 10.06 13.75
CA ARG A 147 -13.00 9.39 14.79
C ARG A 147 -12.98 7.87 14.64
N ALA A 148 -13.85 7.30 13.82
CA ALA A 148 -13.86 5.88 13.49
C ALA A 148 -12.84 5.55 12.39
N THR A 149 -11.65 6.15 12.47
CA THR A 149 -10.50 5.91 11.59
C THR A 149 -9.35 5.26 12.39
N TRP A 150 -8.24 4.97 11.70
CA TRP A 150 -7.01 4.46 12.28
C TRP A 150 -6.49 5.36 13.40
N ASN A 151 -6.24 4.77 14.56
CA ASN A 151 -5.86 5.47 15.78
C ASN A 151 -4.94 4.66 16.69
N LEU A 152 -4.35 5.31 17.69
CA LEU A 152 -3.40 4.71 18.64
C LEU A 152 -4.07 3.86 19.76
N GLY A 153 -5.36 3.54 19.69
CA GLY A 153 -5.99 2.61 20.63
C GLY A 153 -6.11 3.13 22.06
N GLU A 154 -5.25 2.66 22.97
CA GLU A 154 -5.16 3.23 24.33
C GLU A 154 -4.03 4.27 24.46
N ASP A 155 -3.29 4.50 23.36
CA ASP A 155 -2.10 5.35 23.28
C ASP A 155 -1.03 5.01 24.32
N LYS A 156 -0.68 3.71 24.38
CA LYS A 156 0.17 3.18 25.44
C LYS A 156 1.54 2.74 24.95
N GLN A 157 2.58 3.29 25.58
CA GLN A 157 3.97 2.88 25.36
C GLN A 157 4.17 1.38 25.63
N GLY A 158 4.83 0.68 24.69
CA GLY A 158 5.05 -0.77 24.73
C GLY A 158 3.89 -1.61 24.19
N GLN A 159 2.85 -0.98 23.63
CA GLN A 159 1.67 -1.66 23.08
C GLN A 159 1.21 -1.05 21.75
N ASP A 160 0.91 0.25 21.76
CA ASP A 160 0.42 1.00 20.61
C ASP A 160 1.53 1.82 19.94
N TRP A 161 2.55 2.18 20.74
CA TRP A 161 3.76 2.82 20.26
C TRP A 161 4.97 2.40 21.11
N PHE A 162 6.17 2.55 20.55
CA PHE A 162 7.44 2.15 21.15
C PHE A 162 8.48 3.24 20.87
N ALA A 163 9.05 3.78 21.93
CA ALA A 163 10.13 4.77 21.86
C ALA A 163 10.96 4.72 23.14
N SER A 164 12.17 5.26 23.07
CA SER A 164 13.06 5.41 24.23
C SER A 164 13.91 6.68 24.08
N PRO A 165 14.18 7.41 25.17
CA PRO A 165 15.13 8.54 25.14
C PRO A 165 16.56 8.18 24.73
N ASP A 166 16.89 6.88 24.69
CA ASP A 166 18.20 6.38 24.27
C ASP A 166 18.25 5.95 22.79
N SER A 167 17.11 5.89 22.10
CA SER A 167 16.96 5.51 20.69
C SER A 167 16.38 6.66 19.89
N ASN A 168 16.85 6.87 18.66
CA ASN A 168 16.26 7.85 17.75
C ASN A 168 15.02 7.33 17.00
N LEU A 169 14.60 6.09 17.29
CA LEU A 169 13.43 5.48 16.67
C LEU A 169 12.19 5.61 17.54
N GLU A 170 11.09 5.99 16.89
CA GLU A 170 9.73 5.82 17.37
C GLU A 170 8.94 4.93 16.41
N GLU A 171 8.25 3.92 16.95
CA GLU A 171 7.42 2.99 16.20
C GLU A 171 5.98 3.14 16.69
N ARG A 172 5.03 3.44 15.80
CA ARG A 172 3.60 3.63 16.11
C ARG A 172 2.76 2.64 15.33
N ILE A 173 1.70 2.13 15.96
CA ILE A 173 0.75 1.18 15.36
C ILE A 173 -0.64 1.78 15.41
N TYR A 174 -1.09 2.28 14.26
CA TYR A 174 -2.45 2.77 14.11
C TYR A 174 -3.36 1.60 13.73
N ARG A 175 -4.44 1.43 14.50
CA ARG A 175 -5.44 0.37 14.32
C ARG A 175 -6.83 0.95 14.22
N ALA A 176 -7.76 0.20 13.65
CA ALA A 176 -9.16 0.55 13.63
C ALA A 176 -10.05 -0.68 13.75
N ASN A 177 -11.33 -0.46 13.98
CA ASN A 177 -12.32 -1.51 13.78
C ASN A 177 -12.45 -1.78 12.27
N PRO A 178 -12.18 -3.00 11.77
CA PRO A 178 -12.27 -3.32 10.33
C PRO A 178 -13.64 -3.04 9.72
N ASP A 179 -14.71 -3.06 10.52
CA ASP A 179 -16.07 -2.80 10.06
C ASP A 179 -16.35 -1.31 9.83
N ASP A 180 -15.52 -0.42 10.36
CA ASP A 180 -15.74 1.03 10.31
C ASP A 180 -14.87 1.74 9.27
N VAL A 181 -13.81 1.08 8.79
CA VAL A 181 -12.82 1.68 7.87
C VAL A 181 -12.75 0.97 6.52
N GLU A 182 -12.13 1.64 5.57
CA GLU A 182 -11.84 1.13 4.24
C GLU A 182 -10.56 1.76 3.67
N ILE A 183 -9.89 1.00 2.80
CA ILE A 183 -8.84 1.48 1.90
C ILE A 183 -9.32 1.10 0.51
N PHE A 184 -9.26 1.99 -0.47
CA PHE A 184 -9.87 1.75 -1.77
C PHE A 184 -9.08 2.39 -2.91
N ILE A 185 -9.28 1.85 -4.12
CA ILE A 185 -8.94 2.53 -5.37
C ILE A 185 -10.23 3.02 -6.00
N SER A 186 -10.22 4.27 -6.49
CA SER A 186 -11.28 4.86 -7.28
C SER A 186 -10.86 5.11 -8.72
N TYR A 187 -11.82 5.07 -9.64
CA TYR A 187 -11.74 5.69 -10.95
C TYR A 187 -12.66 6.91 -10.94
N GLU A 188 -12.08 8.09 -11.16
CA GLU A 188 -12.72 9.37 -10.80
C GLU A 188 -13.21 9.26 -9.34
N ASP A 189 -14.48 9.56 -9.07
CA ASP A 189 -15.05 9.49 -7.72
C ASP A 189 -15.75 8.15 -7.43
N THR A 190 -15.64 7.17 -8.33
CA THR A 190 -16.26 5.85 -8.16
C THR A 190 -15.24 4.85 -7.61
N LYS A 191 -15.48 4.31 -6.41
CA LYS A 191 -14.67 3.21 -5.85
C LYS A 191 -14.81 1.97 -6.72
N ILE A 192 -13.69 1.46 -7.22
CA ILE A 192 -13.65 0.28 -8.10
C ILE A 192 -13.08 -0.96 -7.39
N LEU A 193 -12.22 -0.74 -6.40
CA LEU A 193 -11.64 -1.78 -5.57
C LEU A 193 -11.77 -1.38 -4.10
N ASN A 194 -12.14 -2.34 -3.27
CA ASN A 194 -12.01 -2.21 -1.82
C ASN A 194 -10.92 -3.17 -1.36
N PHE A 195 -10.05 -2.69 -0.50
CA PHE A 195 -9.03 -3.50 0.12
C PHE A 195 -9.52 -4.03 1.47
N GLY A 196 -8.95 -5.16 1.88
CA GLY A 196 -9.14 -5.68 3.22
C GLY A 196 -8.61 -4.72 4.29
N TYR A 197 -8.75 -5.14 5.55
CA TYR A 197 -8.20 -4.40 6.68
C TYR A 197 -6.71 -4.71 6.88
N THR A 198 -5.94 -3.67 7.23
CA THR A 198 -4.58 -3.78 7.76
C THR A 198 -4.36 -2.70 8.82
N ASP A 199 -3.47 -2.96 9.77
CA ASP A 199 -2.90 -1.91 10.61
C ASP A 199 -1.96 -1.04 9.76
N PHE A 200 -1.82 0.24 10.13
CA PHE A 200 -0.77 1.10 9.61
C PHE A 200 0.36 1.20 10.62
N TYR A 201 1.56 0.90 10.16
CA TYR A 201 2.79 1.00 10.92
C TYR A 201 3.50 2.29 10.51
N ASN A 202 3.76 3.16 11.48
CA ASN A 202 4.54 4.38 11.26
C ASN A 202 5.86 4.28 12.02
N ILE A 203 6.98 4.45 11.33
CA ILE A 203 8.32 4.38 11.92
C ILE A 203 9.01 5.70 11.63
N LEU A 204 9.35 6.42 12.69
CA LEU A 204 10.06 7.69 12.64
C LEU A 204 11.49 7.48 13.15
N ASP A 205 12.47 7.94 12.39
CA ASP A 205 13.88 7.99 12.78
C ASP A 205 14.34 9.44 12.83
N TYR A 206 14.50 10.00 14.02
CA TYR A 206 14.90 11.40 14.22
C TYR A 206 16.40 11.65 14.02
N GLY A 207 17.10 10.73 13.35
CA GLY A 207 18.49 10.90 12.93
C GLY A 207 19.47 11.25 14.07
N ASP A 208 20.49 12.05 13.74
CA ASP A 208 21.60 12.39 14.63
C ASP A 208 21.41 13.71 15.40
N SER A 209 20.49 14.58 14.96
CA SER A 209 20.21 15.89 15.55
C SER A 209 18.71 16.21 15.58
N VAL A 210 18.33 17.35 16.17
CA VAL A 210 16.91 17.77 16.29
C VAL A 210 16.38 18.49 15.03
N GLU A 211 17.12 18.44 13.93
CA GLU A 211 16.74 19.09 12.68
C GLU A 211 15.88 18.14 11.85
N ASN A 212 14.69 18.59 11.41
CA ASN A 212 13.75 17.76 10.62
C ASN A 212 14.37 17.19 9.33
N THR A 213 15.44 17.79 8.81
CA THR A 213 16.16 17.27 7.64
C THR A 213 16.90 15.97 7.90
N ASP A 214 17.15 15.64 9.16
CA ASP A 214 17.73 14.37 9.59
C ASP A 214 16.65 13.29 9.79
N ASP A 215 15.37 13.68 9.82
CA ASP A 215 14.26 12.78 10.07
C ASP A 215 13.99 11.88 8.88
N PHE A 216 13.59 10.64 9.17
CA PHE A 216 13.11 9.69 8.18
C PHE A 216 11.73 9.19 8.62
N ASP A 217 10.73 9.32 7.75
CA ASP A 217 9.38 8.83 7.98
C ASP A 217 9.06 7.63 7.08
N ILE A 218 8.39 6.64 7.67
CA ILE A 218 8.04 5.40 7.02
C ILE A 218 6.62 5.06 7.39
N ILE A 219 5.80 4.76 6.37
CA ILE A 219 4.51 4.14 6.57
C ILE A 219 4.49 2.82 5.82
N LEU A 220 4.13 1.73 6.50
CA LEU A 220 3.96 0.44 5.86
C LEU A 220 2.78 -0.34 6.44
N THR A 221 2.37 -1.35 5.70
CA THR A 221 1.30 -2.28 6.11
C THR A 221 1.77 -3.72 6.05
N ASP A 222 1.01 -4.63 6.66
CA ASP A 222 1.07 -6.03 6.28
C ASP A 222 0.45 -6.22 4.88
N PRO A 223 0.73 -7.34 4.18
CA PRO A 223 0.00 -7.68 2.97
C PRO A 223 -1.49 -7.92 3.23
N PHE A 224 -2.35 -7.31 2.41
CA PHE A 224 -3.80 -7.46 2.50
C PHE A 224 -4.43 -7.78 1.14
N THR A 225 -5.70 -8.22 1.14
CA THR A 225 -6.44 -8.61 -0.07
C THR A 225 -7.07 -7.42 -0.78
N ALA A 226 -7.41 -7.60 -2.06
CA ALA A 226 -8.17 -6.67 -2.86
C ALA A 226 -9.41 -7.35 -3.45
N ASP A 227 -10.56 -6.67 -3.37
CA ASP A 227 -11.84 -7.15 -3.86
C ASP A 227 -12.50 -6.10 -4.78
N ILE A 228 -13.21 -6.57 -5.81
CA ILE A 228 -13.98 -5.69 -6.70
C ILE A 228 -15.22 -5.19 -5.95
N VAL A 229 -15.51 -3.90 -6.06
CA VAL A 229 -16.75 -3.31 -5.53
C VAL A 229 -17.96 -3.87 -6.28
N GLU A 230 -19.02 -4.24 -5.57
CA GLU A 230 -20.24 -4.76 -6.19
C GLU A 230 -21.02 -3.68 -6.98
N GLY A 231 -21.73 -4.09 -8.04
CA GLY A 231 -22.63 -3.20 -8.77
C GLY A 231 -21.96 -2.22 -9.74
N LEU A 232 -20.66 -2.38 -10.00
CA LEU A 232 -19.95 -1.60 -11.01
C LEU A 232 -20.53 -1.82 -12.41
N ASP A 233 -20.51 -0.78 -13.22
CA ASP A 233 -20.79 -0.90 -14.65
C ASP A 233 -19.70 -1.75 -15.32
N PRO A 234 -19.97 -2.34 -16.51
CA PRO A 234 -19.03 -3.26 -17.15
C PRO A 234 -17.65 -2.64 -17.45
N PHE A 235 -17.56 -1.33 -17.64
CA PHE A 235 -16.29 -0.66 -17.93
C PHE A 235 -15.44 -0.53 -16.67
N SER A 236 -16.03 -0.05 -15.56
CA SER A 236 -15.33 0.06 -14.27
C SER A 236 -14.99 -1.32 -13.70
N ALA A 237 -15.87 -2.30 -13.87
CA ALA A 237 -15.60 -3.69 -13.50
C ALA A 237 -14.44 -4.30 -14.30
N GLY A 238 -14.33 -3.98 -15.60
CA GLY A 238 -13.23 -4.41 -16.45
C GLY A 238 -11.88 -3.85 -15.98
N LEU A 239 -11.85 -2.57 -15.57
CA LEU A 239 -10.66 -1.93 -15.01
C LEU A 239 -10.22 -2.59 -13.68
N ALA A 240 -11.16 -2.78 -12.75
CA ALA A 240 -10.90 -3.47 -11.48
C ALA A 240 -10.42 -4.92 -11.69
N GLN A 241 -11.03 -5.62 -12.65
CA GLN A 241 -10.63 -6.98 -12.99
C GLN A 241 -9.22 -7.05 -13.57
N ALA A 242 -8.82 -6.09 -14.40
CA ALA A 242 -7.47 -6.01 -14.95
C ALA A 242 -6.43 -5.83 -13.84
N PHE A 243 -6.70 -4.97 -12.86
CA PHE A 243 -5.88 -4.84 -11.66
C PHE A 243 -5.76 -6.15 -10.87
N LEU A 244 -6.87 -6.85 -10.64
CA LEU A 244 -6.84 -8.12 -9.88
C LEU A 244 -6.10 -9.25 -10.61
N VAL A 245 -6.03 -9.23 -11.94
CA VAL A 245 -5.20 -10.19 -12.70
C VAL A 245 -3.73 -9.97 -12.35
N ASP A 246 -3.26 -8.72 -12.39
CA ASP A 246 -1.87 -8.39 -12.03
C ASP A 246 -1.57 -8.71 -10.56
N ILE A 247 -2.52 -8.47 -9.63
CA ILE A 247 -2.37 -8.87 -8.22
C ILE A 247 -2.27 -10.39 -8.06
N ALA A 248 -3.09 -11.16 -8.77
CA ALA A 248 -3.01 -12.61 -8.74
C ALA A 248 -1.65 -13.13 -9.25
N GLU A 249 -1.09 -12.49 -10.28
CA GLU A 249 0.26 -12.78 -10.79
C GLU A 249 1.36 -12.43 -9.77
N ALA A 250 1.18 -11.34 -9.01
CA ALA A 250 2.11 -10.89 -7.97
C ALA A 250 2.05 -11.68 -6.65
N GLY A 251 1.17 -12.68 -6.53
CA GLY A 251 1.04 -13.52 -5.32
C GLY A 251 -0.24 -13.29 -4.51
N GLY A 252 -1.16 -12.47 -5.02
CA GLY A 252 -2.54 -12.35 -4.54
C GLY A 252 -2.79 -11.28 -3.49
N GLY A 253 -1.77 -10.53 -3.08
CA GLY A 253 -1.85 -9.50 -2.04
C GLY A 253 -1.33 -8.14 -2.48
N VAL A 254 -1.58 -7.17 -1.63
CA VAL A 254 -1.18 -5.77 -1.79
C VAL A 254 -0.49 -5.30 -0.52
N GLN A 255 0.56 -4.51 -0.65
CA GLN A 255 1.20 -3.84 0.48
C GLN A 255 1.38 -2.35 0.16
N VAL A 256 1.08 -1.49 1.13
CA VAL A 256 1.40 -0.06 1.06
C VAL A 256 2.77 0.15 1.71
N VAL A 257 3.63 0.90 1.02
CA VAL A 257 4.96 1.29 1.51
C VAL A 257 5.21 2.75 1.16
N PHE A 258 5.69 3.51 2.13
CA PHE A 258 6.15 4.89 2.03
C PHE A 258 7.45 5.01 2.81
N GLU A 259 8.45 5.65 2.21
CA GLU A 259 9.74 5.95 2.81
C GLU A 259 10.13 7.37 2.36
N GLU A 260 10.28 8.30 3.30
CA GLU A 260 10.69 9.68 3.04
C GLU A 260 11.86 10.08 3.94
N ALA A 261 12.92 10.61 3.31
CA ALA A 261 14.04 11.21 4.00
C ALA A 261 13.91 12.73 3.99
N GLY A 262 14.11 13.36 5.14
CA GLY A 262 13.95 14.81 5.33
C GLY A 262 12.48 15.19 5.34
N VAL A 263 11.84 14.98 6.48
CA VAL A 263 10.40 15.23 6.67
C VAL A 263 10.10 16.72 6.51
N GLU A 264 9.09 17.04 5.70
CA GLU A 264 8.61 18.42 5.54
C GLU A 264 7.70 18.85 6.70
N ASP A 265 7.74 20.14 7.03
CA ASP A 265 6.81 20.71 8.02
C ASP A 265 5.36 20.59 7.53
N ALA A 266 4.51 19.94 8.31
CA ALA A 266 3.09 19.88 8.03
C ALA A 266 2.35 21.13 8.52
N PRO A 267 1.55 21.80 7.65
CA PRO A 267 0.68 22.88 8.09
C PRO A 267 -0.33 22.40 9.12
N LEU A 268 -0.41 23.12 10.25
CA LEU A 268 -1.44 22.94 11.26
C LEU A 268 -2.71 23.70 10.88
N MET A 269 -3.80 22.95 10.77
CA MET A 269 -5.16 23.41 10.56
C MET A 269 -6.02 23.01 11.76
N PHE A 270 -7.29 23.43 11.76
CA PHE A 270 -8.23 23.12 12.82
C PHE A 270 -9.56 22.69 12.22
N GLY A 271 -10.26 21.80 12.90
CA GLY A 271 -11.62 21.42 12.51
C GLY A 271 -12.28 20.52 13.53
N ASN A 272 -13.57 20.74 13.80
CA ASN A 272 -14.37 19.89 14.71
C ASN A 272 -13.80 19.71 16.13
N GLY A 273 -12.98 20.66 16.61
CA GLY A 273 -12.31 20.60 17.91
C GLY A 273 -10.96 19.87 17.92
N PHE A 274 -10.41 19.54 16.75
CA PHE A 274 -9.14 18.84 16.56
C PHE A 274 -8.11 19.77 15.91
N GLY A 275 -6.84 19.56 16.26
CA GLY A 275 -5.69 20.03 15.49
C GLY A 275 -5.43 19.03 14.37
N VAL A 276 -5.29 19.51 13.13
CA VAL A 276 -5.14 18.67 11.93
C VAL A 276 -3.85 19.05 11.23
N LEU A 277 -2.94 18.10 11.10
CA LEU A 277 -1.71 18.21 10.33
C LEU A 277 -1.96 17.57 8.97
N SER A 278 -1.68 18.30 7.88
CA SER A 278 -1.78 17.75 6.52
C SER A 278 -0.40 17.51 5.95
N PHE A 279 -0.21 16.33 5.38
CA PHE A 279 1.05 15.88 4.83
C PHE A 279 0.86 15.51 3.36
N PRO A 280 1.91 15.66 2.52
CA PRO A 280 1.92 14.98 1.23
C PRO A 280 1.78 13.47 1.42
N PHE A 281 1.30 12.76 0.41
CA PHE A 281 1.12 11.31 0.51
C PHE A 281 1.80 10.56 -0.65
N PRO A 282 3.14 10.47 -0.65
CA PRO A 282 3.90 9.72 -1.64
C PRO A 282 3.93 8.25 -1.21
N PHE A 283 3.04 7.39 -1.69
CA PHE A 283 3.13 5.96 -1.34
C PHE A 283 3.17 5.09 -2.57
N THR A 284 3.75 3.92 -2.35
CA THR A 284 3.82 2.84 -3.31
C THR A 284 2.85 1.74 -2.90
N LEU A 285 2.00 1.34 -3.83
CA LEU A 285 1.16 0.17 -3.70
C LEU A 285 1.78 -0.99 -4.47
N ARG A 286 2.25 -2.00 -3.75
CA ARG A 286 3.02 -3.13 -4.28
C ARG A 286 2.15 -4.38 -4.35
N GLY A 287 2.12 -5.06 -5.50
CA GLY A 287 1.57 -6.41 -5.61
C GLY A 287 2.53 -7.42 -4.97
N VAL A 288 2.09 -8.19 -3.99
CA VAL A 288 2.96 -9.08 -3.19
C VAL A 288 2.24 -10.37 -2.82
N ALA A 289 2.96 -11.36 -2.29
CA ALA A 289 2.34 -12.58 -1.79
C ALA A 289 1.71 -12.37 -0.39
N ILE A 290 0.44 -12.76 -0.19
CA ILE A 290 -0.29 -12.65 1.10
C ILE A 290 0.35 -13.49 2.22
N ALA A 291 1.03 -14.56 1.84
CA ALA A 291 1.89 -15.31 2.71
C ALA A 291 3.15 -15.64 1.91
N THR A 292 4.30 -15.74 2.56
CA THR A 292 5.36 -16.61 2.03
C THR A 292 4.74 -18.00 1.86
N VAL A 293 4.19 -18.28 0.68
CA VAL A 293 3.95 -19.66 0.26
C VAL A 293 5.34 -20.28 0.40
N PRO A 294 5.54 -21.24 1.31
CA PRO A 294 6.82 -21.95 1.33
C PRO A 294 7.01 -22.41 -0.10
N GLU A 295 8.13 -22.05 -0.73
CA GLU A 295 8.44 -22.55 -2.06
C GLU A 295 8.00 -24.00 -2.10
N PRO A 296 7.19 -24.43 -3.08
CA PRO A 296 6.68 -25.79 -3.09
C PRO A 296 7.89 -26.69 -3.01
N SER A 297 8.14 -27.27 -1.83
CA SER A 297 9.43 -27.87 -1.59
C SER A 297 9.49 -29.03 -2.57
N SER A 298 10.49 -28.98 -3.45
CA SER A 298 10.77 -30.03 -4.43
C SER A 298 10.86 -31.42 -3.75
N VAL A 299 11.08 -31.43 -2.43
CA VAL A 299 11.02 -32.57 -1.52
C VAL A 299 9.62 -33.22 -1.44
N ILE A 300 8.52 -32.46 -1.33
CA ILE A 300 7.15 -33.04 -1.31
C ILE A 300 6.79 -33.66 -2.67
N GLY A 301 7.21 -33.03 -3.77
CA GLY A 301 7.03 -33.56 -5.13
C GLY A 301 7.75 -34.91 -5.34
N ILE A 302 8.96 -35.06 -4.79
CA ILE A 302 9.72 -36.32 -4.84
C ILE A 302 9.09 -37.40 -3.95
N PHE A 303 8.58 -37.05 -2.76
CA PHE A 303 7.88 -38.02 -1.90
C PHE A 303 6.56 -38.52 -2.52
N MET A 304 5.79 -37.65 -3.19
CA MET A 304 4.59 -38.03 -3.93
C MET A 304 4.90 -38.97 -5.11
N LEU A 305 5.96 -38.70 -5.88
CA LEU A 305 6.42 -39.61 -6.94
C LEU A 305 6.93 -40.95 -6.39
N GLY A 306 7.64 -40.94 -5.26
CA GLY A 306 8.09 -42.14 -4.57
C GLY A 306 6.95 -43.02 -4.06
N ALA A 307 5.92 -42.40 -3.47
CA ALA A 307 4.73 -43.10 -2.98
C ALA A 307 3.90 -43.71 -4.14
N LEU A 308 3.72 -42.97 -5.24
CA LEU A 308 3.03 -43.47 -6.44
C LEU A 308 3.81 -44.63 -7.10
N GLY A 309 5.14 -44.56 -7.14
CA GLY A 309 6.00 -45.64 -7.62
C GLY A 309 5.93 -46.92 -6.78
N ALA A 310 5.85 -46.79 -5.45
CA ALA A 310 5.74 -47.92 -4.53
C ALA A 310 4.35 -48.61 -4.63
N VAL A 311 3.27 -47.83 -4.77
CA VAL A 311 1.90 -48.36 -4.94
C VAL A 311 1.72 -49.04 -6.30
N ALA A 312 2.32 -48.51 -7.37
CA ALA A 312 2.30 -49.14 -8.69
C ALA A 312 3.07 -50.48 -8.73
N ARG A 313 4.17 -50.62 -7.95
CA ARG A 313 4.91 -51.88 -7.83
C ARG A 313 4.17 -52.93 -7.00
N SER A 314 3.51 -52.52 -5.91
CA SER A 314 2.78 -53.45 -5.03
C SER A 314 1.50 -54.02 -5.69
N THR A 315 0.82 -53.21 -6.50
CA THR A 315 -0.36 -53.64 -7.28
C THR A 315 0.02 -54.59 -8.43
N LYS A 316 1.16 -54.38 -9.10
CA LYS A 316 1.69 -55.35 -10.08
C LYS A 316 2.10 -56.69 -9.45
N GLN A 317 2.69 -56.69 -8.24
CA GLN A 317 3.04 -57.93 -7.55
C GLN A 317 1.81 -58.71 -7.04
N LYS A 318 0.74 -58.02 -6.61
CA LYS A 318 -0.53 -58.68 -6.22
C LYS A 318 -1.24 -59.33 -7.41
N LYS A 319 -1.32 -58.68 -8.57
CA LYS A 319 -1.92 -59.27 -9.79
C LYS A 319 -1.14 -60.48 -10.31
N ARG A 320 0.18 -60.53 -10.09
CA ARG A 320 1.04 -61.64 -10.53
C ARG A 320 1.01 -62.85 -9.58
N LYS A 321 0.55 -62.66 -8.33
CA LYS A 321 0.32 -63.76 -7.37
C LYS A 321 -1.07 -64.36 -7.45
N SER A 322 -2.05 -63.68 -8.04
CA SER A 322 -3.42 -64.20 -8.23
C SER A 322 -3.63 -64.91 -9.57
N SER A 323 -2.55 -65.19 -10.31
CA SER A 323 -2.57 -65.82 -11.64
C SER A 323 -1.77 -67.13 -11.72
N ASN A 324 -1.50 -67.76 -10.57
CA ASN A 324 -1.08 -69.16 -10.48
C ASN A 324 -2.09 -69.97 -9.68
#